data_AF-A0A172U227-F1
#
_entry.id   AF-A0A172U227-F1
#
_cell.length_a   1.000
_cell.length_b   1.000
_cell.length_c   1.000
_cell.angle_alpha   90.00
_cell.angle_beta   90.00
_cell.angle_gamma   90.00
#
_symmetry.space_group_name_H-M   'P 1'
#
loop_
_entity.id
_entity.type
_entity.pdbx_description
1 polymer ?
#
loop_
_entity_poly.entity_id
_entity_poly.type
_entity_poly.pdbx_seq_one_letter_code
_entity_poly.pdbx_strand_id
1 'polypeptide(L)'
;MNIEDIQKFLDNKISTGNEQVKISFKKREAVYGLFIKEHKDYRDLKSKNFWRIVPLTQLETYQRTKDIGLAKIFHGSEFSKLTISTTIII
;
A
#
# COMPACT_ATOMS: atom_id res chain seq x y z
N MET A 1 -7.27 -9.33 5.83
CA MET A 1 -8.14 -9.04 4.67
C MET A 1 -7.80 -10.02 3.54
N ASN A 2 -8.80 -10.45 2.75
CA ASN A 2 -8.55 -11.33 1.60
C ASN A 2 -8.06 -10.51 0.39
N ILE A 3 -7.65 -11.20 -0.69
CA ILE A 3 -7.10 -10.54 -1.88
C ILE A 3 -8.17 -9.69 -2.59
N GLU A 4 -9.40 -10.19 -2.66
CA GLU A 4 -10.53 -9.57 -3.37
C GLU A 4 -10.91 -8.22 -2.77
N ASP A 5 -11.02 -8.13 -1.45
CA ASP A 5 -11.35 -6.91 -0.72
C ASP A 5 -10.26 -5.84 -0.89
N ILE A 6 -8.99 -6.25 -0.83
CA ILE A 6 -7.86 -5.33 -1.02
C ILE A 6 -7.86 -4.83 -2.46
N GLN A 7 -7.99 -5.73 -3.44
CA GLN A 7 -8.03 -5.35 -4.85
C GLN A 7 -9.21 -4.41 -5.14
N LYS A 8 -10.41 -4.73 -4.63
CA LYS A 8 -11.59 -3.87 -4.75
C LYS A 8 -11.35 -2.49 -4.13
N PHE A 9 -10.65 -2.41 -3.00
CA PHE A 9 -10.26 -1.12 -2.43
C PHE A 9 -9.32 -0.36 -3.38
N LEU A 10 -8.25 -1.00 -3.86
CA LEU A 10 -7.27 -0.37 -4.74
C LEU A 10 -7.91 0.11 -6.06
N ASP A 11 -8.84 -0.64 -6.64
CA ASP A 11 -9.49 -0.30 -7.91
C ASP A 11 -10.49 0.85 -7.77
N ASN A 12 -11.24 0.90 -6.67
CA ASN A 12 -12.32 1.89 -6.49
C ASN A 12 -11.88 3.19 -5.80
N LYS A 13 -10.74 3.16 -5.09
CA LYS A 13 -10.34 4.24 -4.17
C LYS A 13 -8.98 4.84 -4.48
N ILE A 14 -8.21 4.26 -5.40
CA ILE A 14 -6.87 4.72 -5.79
C ILE A 14 -6.85 4.89 -7.32
N SER A 15 -7.40 6.03 -7.77
CA SER A 15 -7.61 6.33 -9.19
C SER A 15 -6.33 6.71 -9.93
N THR A 16 -5.37 7.33 -9.22
CA THR A 16 -4.14 7.87 -9.83
C THR A 16 -2.88 7.10 -9.45
N GLY A 17 -2.97 6.20 -8.46
CA GLY A 17 -1.81 5.42 -7.99
C GLY A 17 -0.87 6.21 -7.10
N ASN A 18 -1.27 7.40 -6.63
CA ASN A 18 -0.51 8.27 -5.73
C ASN A 18 -1.21 8.49 -4.39
N GLU A 19 -2.42 7.95 -4.22
CA GLU A 19 -3.22 8.10 -3.02
C GLU A 19 -2.59 7.36 -1.85
N GLN A 20 -2.34 8.08 -0.77
CA GLN A 20 -1.82 7.52 0.47
C GLN A 20 -2.92 6.72 1.15
N VAL A 21 -2.57 5.55 1.68
CA VAL A 21 -3.49 4.66 2.37
C VAL A 21 -3.05 4.52 3.81
N LYS A 22 -3.99 4.62 4.74
CA LYS A 22 -3.83 4.09 6.10
C LYS A 22 -4.16 2.61 6.10
N ILE A 23 -3.16 1.79 6.42
CA ILE A 23 -3.28 0.35 6.59
C ILE A 23 -3.31 0.04 8.08
N SER A 24 -4.49 -0.26 8.61
CA SER A 24 -4.64 -0.74 9.98
C SER A 24 -4.37 -2.24 10.04
N PHE A 25 -3.62 -2.67 11.05
CA PHE A 25 -3.29 -4.07 11.28
C PHE A 25 -4.10 -4.64 12.44
N LYS A 26 -4.18 -5.97 12.52
CA LYS A 26 -4.88 -6.68 13.61
C LYS A 26 -4.10 -6.68 14.92
N LYS A 27 -2.77 -6.67 14.86
CA LYS A 27 -1.89 -6.95 16.02
C LYS A 27 -0.79 -5.89 16.24
N ARG A 28 -0.80 -4.80 15.48
CA ARG A 28 0.23 -3.76 15.56
C ARG A 28 -0.30 -2.42 15.05
N GLU A 29 0.52 -1.40 15.22
CA GLU A 29 0.25 -0.04 14.77
C GLU A 29 -0.01 0.05 13.27
N ALA A 30 -0.85 1.03 12.90
CA ALA A 30 -1.17 1.31 11.51
C ALA A 30 0.06 1.84 10.76
N VAL A 31 0.16 1.51 9.48
CA VAL A 31 1.14 2.08 8.57
C VAL A 31 0.43 3.01 7.60
N TYR A 32 1.03 4.15 7.32
CA TYR A 32 0.62 5.05 6.24
C TYR A 32 1.57 4.85 5.08
N GLY A 33 1.06 4.65 3.87
CA GLY A 33 1.93 4.41 2.74
C GLY A 33 1.21 4.25 1.40
N LEU A 34 2.03 4.05 0.37
CA LEU A 34 1.61 3.91 -1.02
C LEU A 34 1.76 2.45 -1.49
N PHE A 35 0.70 1.87 -2.03
CA PHE A 35 0.75 0.55 -2.66
C PHE A 35 1.47 0.61 -4.01
N ILE A 36 2.40 -0.31 -4.25
CA ILE A 36 3.16 -0.38 -5.50
C ILE A 36 2.53 -1.40 -6.44
N LYS A 37 1.95 -0.91 -7.55
CA LYS A 37 1.28 -1.73 -8.58
C LYS A 37 2.15 -2.00 -9.82
N GLU A 38 3.05 -1.06 -10.15
CA GLU A 38 3.80 -1.07 -11.41
C GLU A 38 5.04 -1.99 -11.41
N HIS A 39 5.41 -2.57 -10.27
CA HIS A 39 6.59 -3.42 -10.19
C HIS A 39 6.32 -4.84 -10.70
N LYS A 40 7.31 -5.47 -11.35
CA LYS A 40 7.18 -6.77 -12.03
C LYS A 40 6.70 -7.93 -11.14
N ASP A 41 6.92 -7.84 -9.83
CA ASP A 41 6.51 -8.86 -8.87
C ASP A 41 5.07 -8.70 -8.37
N TYR A 42 4.36 -7.62 -8.75
CA TYR A 42 3.02 -7.31 -8.23
C TYR A 42 2.04 -8.48 -8.36
N ARG A 43 2.01 -9.13 -9.52
CA ARG A 43 1.11 -10.27 -9.78
C ARG A 43 1.45 -11.49 -8.93
N ASP A 44 2.74 -11.76 -8.72
CA ASP A 44 3.21 -12.90 -7.90
C ASP A 44 2.99 -12.65 -6.40
N LEU A 45 3.27 -11.43 -5.92
CA LEU A 45 2.98 -11.06 -4.54
C LEU A 45 1.48 -11.12 -4.26
N LYS A 46 0.66 -10.53 -5.13
CA LYS A 46 -0.81 -10.53 -4.99
C LYS A 46 -1.38 -11.95 -4.93
N SER A 47 -0.92 -12.88 -5.77
CA SER A 47 -1.43 -14.26 -5.77
C SER A 47 -1.19 -14.99 -4.44
N LYS A 48 -0.22 -14.52 -3.66
CA LYS A 48 0.15 -15.00 -2.32
C LYS A 48 -0.35 -14.07 -1.21
N ASN A 49 -1.22 -13.11 -1.53
CA ASN A 49 -1.73 -12.08 -0.63
C ASN A 49 -0.63 -11.20 0.02
N PHE A 50 0.48 -10.98 -0.66
CA PHE A 50 1.51 -10.02 -0.29
C PHE A 50 1.34 -8.70 -1.03
N TRP A 51 1.63 -7.61 -0.34
CA TRP A 51 1.46 -6.25 -0.85
C TRP A 51 2.69 -5.42 -0.54
N ARG A 52 3.28 -4.83 -1.58
CA ARG A 52 4.41 -3.92 -1.45
C ARG A 52 3.91 -2.51 -1.18
N ILE A 53 4.38 -1.92 -0.09
CA ILE A 53 3.95 -0.61 0.38
C ILE A 53 5.18 0.23 0.67
N VAL A 54 5.27 1.42 0.08
CA VAL A 54 6.25 2.44 0.45
C VAL A 54 5.70 3.21 1.66
N PRO A 55 6.35 3.14 2.84
CA PRO A 55 5.93 3.92 4.00
C PRO A 55 6.01 5.42 3.72
N LEU A 56 5.14 6.20 4.35
CA LEU A 56 5.12 7.66 4.20
C LEU A 56 6.48 8.30 4.46
N THR A 57 7.23 7.79 5.44
CA THR A 57 8.59 8.28 5.78
C THR A 57 9.64 8.08 4.69
N GLN A 58 9.35 7.23 3.70
CA GLN A 58 10.24 6.94 2.56
C GLN A 58 9.64 7.40 1.23
N LEU A 59 8.42 7.98 1.25
CA LEU A 59 7.66 8.28 0.05
C LEU A 59 8.33 9.34 -0.81
N GLU A 60 8.87 10.41 -0.20
CA GLU A 60 9.58 11.46 -0.93
C GLU A 60 10.82 10.91 -1.65
N THR A 61 11.65 10.14 -0.94
CA THR A 61 12.84 9.51 -1.53
C THR A 61 12.45 8.55 -2.65
N TYR A 62 11.39 7.76 -2.44
CA TYR A 62 10.88 6.86 -3.49
C TYR A 62 10.35 7.63 -4.70
N GLN A 63 9.66 8.75 -4.52
CA GLN A 63 9.14 9.55 -5.63
C GLN A 63 10.28 10.07 -6.52
N ARG A 64 11.41 10.45 -5.91
CA ARG A 64 12.61 10.94 -6.62
C ARG A 64 13.43 9.85 -7.28
N THR A 65 13.63 8.73 -6.59
CA THR A 65 14.59 7.68 -7.00
C THR A 65 13.92 6.50 -7.72
N LYS A 66 12.63 6.30 -7.47
CA LYS A 66 11.88 5.07 -7.78
C LYS A 66 12.53 3.81 -7.19
N ASP A 67 13.33 3.95 -6.14
CA ASP A 67 14.01 2.82 -5.50
C ASP A 67 13.04 1.91 -4.74
N ILE A 68 12.85 0.71 -5.27
CA ILE A 68 11.96 -0.32 -4.72
C ILE A 68 12.45 -0.86 -3.38
N GLY A 69 13.73 -0.69 -3.04
CA GLY A 69 14.31 -1.04 -1.75
C GLY A 69 13.72 -0.24 -0.58
N LEU A 70 13.09 0.90 -0.86
CA LEU A 70 12.40 1.74 0.12
C LEU A 70 11.04 1.19 0.54
N ALA A 71 10.51 0.23 -0.22
CA ALA A 71 9.22 -0.40 0.06
C ALA A 71 9.36 -1.61 0.99
N LYS A 72 8.32 -1.88 1.76
CA LYS A 72 8.21 -3.07 2.61
C LYS A 72 7.09 -3.97 2.07
N ILE A 73 7.25 -5.27 2.28
CA ILE A 73 6.24 -6.28 1.92
C ILE A 73 5.45 -6.65 3.17
N PHE A 74 4.12 -6.67 3.04
CA PHE A 74 3.21 -7.06 4.12
C PHE A 74 2.21 -8.11 3.65
N HIS A 75 1.78 -8.99 4.55
CA HIS A 75 0.78 -9.99 4.21
C HIS A 75 -0.63 -9.43 4.49
N GLY A 76 -1.51 -9.47 3.49
CA GLY A 76 -2.84 -8.85 3.56
C GLY A 76 -3.74 -9.46 4.64
N SER A 77 -3.48 -10.71 5.08
CA SER A 77 -4.22 -11.33 6.20
C SER A 77 -4.03 -10.59 7.53
N GLU A 78 -2.93 -9.84 7.67
CA GLU A 78 -2.62 -9.03 8.85
C GLU A 78 -3.44 -7.73 8.89
N PHE A 79 -3.98 -7.29 7.74
CA PHE A 79 -4.77 -6.07 7.64
C PHE A 79 -6.15 -6.27 8.28
N SER A 80 -6.55 -5.28 9.06
CA SER A 80 -7.89 -5.14 9.65
C SER A 80 -8.75 -4.13 8.88
N LYS A 81 -8.15 -3.04 8.36
CA LYS A 81 -8.88 -2.01 7.59
C LYS A 81 -7.93 -1.24 6.65
N LEU A 82 -8.45 -0.81 5.50
CA LEU A 82 -7.81 0.15 4.60
C LEU A 82 -8.65 1.42 4.53
N THR A 83 -8.01 2.59 4.47
CA THR A 83 -8.71 3.88 4.35
C THR A 83 -7.84 4.86 3.57
N ILE A 84 -8.44 5.64 2.67
CA ILE A 84 -7.71 6.73 2.00
C ILE A 84 -7.25 7.72 3.08
N SER A 85 -5.96 8.01 3.09
CA SER A 85 -5.36 9.06 3.90
C SER A 85 -5.23 10.30 3.04
N THR A 86 -6.29 11.12 2.99
CA THR A 86 -6.21 12.42 2.34
C THR A 86 -5.43 13.35 3.25
N THR A 87 -4.17 13.65 2.89
CA THR A 87 -3.49 14.81 3.45
C THR A 87 -4.17 16.03 2.85
N ILE A 88 -5.02 16.71 3.63
CA ILE A 88 -5.52 18.03 3.27
C ILE A 88 -4.30 18.94 3.31
N ILE A 89 -3.80 19.33 2.14
CA ILE A 89 -2.88 20.46 2.03
C ILE A 89 -3.76 21.69 2.28
N ILE A 90 -3.68 22.24 3.50
CA ILE A 90 -4.29 23.52 3.87
C ILE A 90 -3.38 24.65 3.42
#